data_AF-A0A940UHB8-F1
#
_entry.id   AF-A0A940UHB8-F1
#
_cell.length_a   1.000
_cell.length_b   1.000
_cell.length_c   1.000
_cell.angle_alpha   90.00
_cell.angle_beta   90.00
_cell.angle_gamma   90.00
#
_symmetry.space_group_name_H-M   'P 1'
#
loop_
_entity.id
_entity.type
_entity.pdbx_description
1 polymer ?
#
loop_
_entity_poly.entity_id
_entity_poly.type
_entity_poly.pdbx_seq_one_letter_code
_entity_poly.pdbx_strand_id
1 'polypeptide(L)'
;MSAPKRLRVEYEDGSTREIDFAKIDGSIVIQLAKLGLCPAPQEITSSKHYVILRWKDGWQEVIGVDHDTADLLRYYVIARIEDRARLSLEVGEYWPELFIIKRTPRDVTSILIVGNGGAKLYPLEEEMERWEGTFEAGGKKEYVKFDKINPRTPQACVEAPKELSELAASLEGELARLNLPPQALLAMDRAKRIEIYGALARALGFRGHERQADVYGLIELLVKRLVSEA
;
A
#
# COMPACT_ATOMS: atom_id res chain seq x y z
N MET A 1 -17.99 -10.81 5.61
CA MET A 1 -19.28 -10.16 5.91
C MET A 1 -19.97 -9.86 4.58
N SER A 2 -21.22 -10.26 4.41
CA SER A 2 -22.00 -9.95 3.22
C SER A 2 -22.26 -8.44 3.13
N ALA A 3 -22.16 -7.86 1.93
CA ALA A 3 -22.50 -6.46 1.70
C ALA A 3 -23.95 -6.17 2.15
N PRO A 4 -24.22 -5.01 2.80
CA PRO A 4 -25.57 -4.64 3.18
C PRO A 4 -26.46 -4.51 1.94
N LYS A 5 -27.72 -4.97 2.05
CA LYS A 5 -28.68 -4.93 0.93
C LYS A 5 -29.60 -3.71 0.99
N ARG A 6 -29.91 -3.21 2.19
CA ARG A 6 -30.83 -2.09 2.42
C ARG A 6 -30.35 -1.25 3.60
N LEU A 7 -30.60 0.06 3.54
CA LEU A 7 -30.55 0.96 4.67
C LEU A 7 -31.99 1.27 5.09
N ARG A 8 -32.30 1.06 6.38
CA ARG A 8 -33.56 1.47 6.99
C ARG A 8 -33.29 2.57 8.01
N VAL A 9 -33.99 3.69 7.89
CA VAL A 9 -33.97 4.80 8.84
C VAL A 9 -35.29 4.79 9.59
N GLU A 10 -35.23 4.77 10.91
CA GLU A 10 -36.38 4.88 11.80
C GLU A 10 -36.35 6.25 12.46
N TYR A 11 -37.46 6.98 12.36
CA TYR A 11 -37.61 8.32 12.91
C TYR A 11 -38.30 8.26 14.28
N GLU A 12 -38.16 9.32 15.08
CA GLU A 12 -38.75 9.40 16.43
C GLU A 12 -40.29 9.30 16.45
N ASP A 13 -40.94 9.62 15.32
CA ASP A 13 -42.39 9.46 15.13
C ASP A 13 -42.82 8.02 14.82
N GLY A 14 -41.88 7.08 14.82
CA GLY A 14 -42.10 5.66 14.51
C GLY A 14 -42.22 5.37 13.02
N SER A 15 -42.10 6.37 12.14
CA SER A 15 -42.08 6.15 10.70
C SER A 15 -40.75 5.55 10.25
N THR A 16 -40.78 4.80 9.16
CA THR A 16 -39.58 4.15 8.61
C THR A 16 -39.43 4.45 7.13
N ARG A 17 -38.20 4.73 6.69
CA ARG A 17 -37.86 4.80 5.27
C ARG A 17 -36.78 3.79 4.93
N GLU A 18 -36.94 3.13 3.79
CA GLU A 18 -35.97 2.18 3.26
C GLU A 18 -35.41 2.67 1.93
N ILE A 19 -34.12 2.43 1.72
CA ILE A 19 -33.45 2.60 0.44
C ILE A 19 -32.58 1.37 0.15
N ASP A 20 -32.53 0.98 -1.12
CA ASP A 20 -31.59 -0.04 -1.59
C ASP A 20 -30.16 0.47 -1.35
N PHE A 21 -29.33 -0.34 -0.71
CA PHE A 21 -27.98 0.06 -0.34
C PHE A 21 -27.12 0.40 -1.57
N ALA A 22 -27.40 -0.23 -2.72
CA ALA A 22 -26.72 0.06 -3.99
C ALA A 22 -27.01 1.46 -4.55
N LYS A 23 -28.07 2.13 -4.08
CA LYS A 23 -28.49 3.47 -4.53
C LYS A 23 -28.04 4.58 -3.58
N ILE A 24 -27.33 4.24 -2.51
CA ILE A 24 -26.84 5.19 -1.52
C ILE A 24 -25.59 5.87 -2.07
N ASP A 25 -25.50 7.19 -1.84
CA ASP A 25 -24.32 7.96 -2.19
C ASP A 25 -23.06 7.48 -1.43
N GLY A 26 -21.90 7.50 -2.09
CA GLY A 26 -20.65 7.02 -1.54
C GLY A 26 -20.26 7.72 -0.23
N SER A 27 -20.57 9.01 -0.08
CA SER A 27 -20.28 9.76 1.15
C SER A 27 -21.07 9.24 2.36
N ILE A 28 -22.32 8.82 2.15
CA ILE A 28 -23.18 8.25 3.20
C ILE A 28 -22.66 6.86 3.60
N VAL A 29 -22.20 6.05 2.65
CA VAL A 29 -21.61 4.73 2.94
C VAL A 29 -20.36 4.86 3.81
N ILE A 30 -19.51 5.87 3.56
CA ILE A 30 -18.34 6.16 4.40
C ILE A 30 -18.77 6.54 5.81
N GLN A 31 -19.79 7.39 5.97
CA GLN A 31 -20.29 7.78 7.28
C GLN A 31 -20.87 6.58 8.05
N LEU A 32 -21.66 5.73 7.39
CA LEU A 32 -22.20 4.50 7.99
C LEU A 32 -21.09 3.53 8.40
N ALA A 33 -20.02 3.43 7.62
CA ALA A 33 -18.88 2.61 7.96
C ALA A 33 -18.10 3.13 9.17
N LYS A 34 -17.92 4.45 9.30
CA LYS A 34 -17.32 5.08 10.49
C LYS A 34 -18.13 4.81 11.75
N LEU A 35 -19.45 4.66 11.61
CA LEU A 35 -20.36 4.30 12.70
C LEU A 35 -20.41 2.78 12.98
N GLY A 36 -19.64 1.97 12.24
CA GLY A 36 -19.64 0.51 12.37
C GLY A 36 -20.90 -0.18 11.86
N LEU A 37 -21.77 0.55 11.13
CA LEU A 37 -23.06 0.06 10.64
C LEU A 37 -22.96 -0.68 9.32
N CYS A 38 -21.85 -0.51 8.60
CA CYS A 38 -21.52 -1.31 7.42
C CYS A 38 -20.00 -1.49 7.31
N PRO A 39 -19.54 -2.47 6.51
CA PRO A 39 -18.13 -2.53 6.14
C PRO A 39 -17.71 -1.23 5.44
N ALA A 40 -16.46 -0.80 5.66
CA ALA A 40 -15.90 0.31 4.89
C ALA A 40 -15.99 0.00 3.39
N PRO A 41 -16.44 0.97 2.56
CA PRO A 41 -16.44 0.77 1.13
C PRO A 41 -15.01 0.45 0.70
N GLN A 42 -14.84 -0.67 0.00
CA GLN A 42 -13.58 -0.97 -0.65
C GLN A 42 -13.45 0.00 -1.82
N GLU A 43 -12.65 1.04 -1.66
CA GLU A 43 -12.39 1.99 -2.72
C GLU A 43 -11.19 1.54 -3.53
N ILE A 44 -11.23 1.78 -4.84
CA ILE A 44 -10.01 1.82 -5.64
C ILE A 44 -9.55 3.27 -5.61
N THR A 45 -8.44 3.54 -4.94
CA THR A 45 -7.82 4.86 -4.89
C THR A 45 -6.64 4.89 -5.84
N SER A 46 -6.51 5.94 -6.65
CA SER A 46 -5.30 6.18 -7.43
C SER A 46 -4.35 7.04 -6.61
N SER A 47 -3.21 6.48 -6.20
CA SER A 47 -2.04 7.24 -5.77
C SER A 47 -1.09 7.43 -6.94
N LYS A 48 -0.29 8.49 -6.92
CA LYS A 48 0.75 8.76 -7.92
C LYS A 48 1.91 7.77 -7.82
N HIS A 49 2.24 7.36 -6.60
CA HIS A 49 3.26 6.37 -6.29
C HIS A 49 2.71 5.31 -5.32
N TYR A 50 3.29 4.12 -5.38
CA TYR A 50 3.03 3.03 -4.44
C TYR A 50 4.35 2.50 -3.91
N VAL A 51 4.47 2.45 -2.59
CA VAL A 51 5.61 1.86 -1.90
C VAL A 51 5.25 0.42 -1.53
N ILE A 52 6.05 -0.51 -2.02
CA ILE A 52 5.92 -1.94 -1.78
C ILE A 52 7.07 -2.37 -0.88
N LEU A 53 6.76 -2.62 0.38
CA LEU A 53 7.69 -3.24 1.33
C LEU A 53 7.67 -4.75 1.06
N ARG A 54 8.85 -5.39 0.98
CA ARG A 54 8.97 -6.84 0.78
C ARG A 54 9.63 -7.48 1.99
N TRP A 55 8.99 -8.51 2.55
CA TRP A 55 9.51 -9.26 3.71
C TRP A 55 10.17 -10.57 3.27
N LYS A 56 11.05 -11.10 4.13
CA LYS A 56 11.71 -12.41 3.95
C LYS A 56 10.74 -13.57 3.76
N ASP A 57 9.53 -13.48 4.31
CA ASP A 57 8.51 -14.53 4.21
C ASP A 57 7.67 -14.44 2.92
N GLY A 58 8.02 -13.53 2.00
CA GLY A 58 7.30 -13.32 0.74
C GLY A 58 6.07 -12.42 0.85
N TRP A 59 5.74 -11.91 2.04
CA TRP A 59 4.69 -10.91 2.16
C TRP A 59 5.14 -9.60 1.50
N GLN A 60 4.24 -8.98 0.73
CA GLN A 60 4.36 -7.63 0.20
C GLN A 60 3.29 -6.69 0.79
N GLU A 61 3.70 -5.60 1.44
CA GLU A 61 2.81 -4.58 2.03
C GLU A 61 2.88 -3.30 1.19
N VAL A 62 1.71 -2.72 0.91
CA VAL A 62 1.55 -1.62 -0.04
C VAL A 62 1.08 -0.36 0.68
N ILE A 63 1.74 0.75 0.39
CA ILE A 63 1.40 2.10 0.86
C ILE A 63 1.18 2.98 -0.38
N GLY A 64 0.04 3.66 -0.48
CA GLY A 64 -0.21 4.66 -1.52
C GLY A 64 0.33 6.03 -1.12
N VAL A 65 1.10 6.66 -2.00
CA VAL A 65 1.70 7.98 -1.82
C VAL A 65 1.19 8.92 -2.90
N ASP A 66 0.42 9.94 -2.51
CA ASP A 66 -0.27 10.85 -3.43
C ASP A 66 0.50 12.15 -3.69
N HIS A 67 1.80 12.02 -3.93
CA HIS A 67 2.71 13.14 -4.25
C HIS A 67 3.35 12.96 -5.62
N ASP A 68 3.73 14.07 -6.25
CA ASP A 68 4.32 14.08 -7.61
C ASP A 68 5.70 13.42 -7.68
N THR A 69 6.39 13.31 -6.55
CA THR A 69 7.63 12.57 -6.40
C THR A 69 7.56 11.70 -5.15
N ALA A 70 8.28 10.58 -5.16
CA ALA A 70 8.50 9.75 -3.99
C ALA A 70 9.87 9.10 -4.10
N ASP A 71 10.73 9.35 -3.12
CA ASP A 71 12.06 8.76 -3.03
C ASP A 71 12.33 8.34 -1.58
N LEU A 72 13.00 7.21 -1.38
CA LEU A 72 13.32 6.78 -0.02
C LEU A 72 14.32 7.75 0.60
N LEU A 73 13.95 8.35 1.74
CA LEU A 73 14.85 9.20 2.52
C LEU A 73 15.58 8.37 3.57
N ARG A 74 14.83 7.59 4.35
CA ARG A 74 15.40 6.80 5.46
C ARG A 74 14.53 5.60 5.80
N TYR A 75 15.17 4.48 6.12
CA TYR A 75 14.54 3.33 6.77
C TYR A 75 15.44 2.81 7.91
N TYR A 76 14.92 2.82 9.12
CA TYR A 76 15.63 2.32 10.29
C TYR A 76 14.68 1.70 11.31
N VAL A 77 15.17 0.70 12.04
CA VAL A 77 14.46 0.04 13.12
C VAL A 77 14.97 0.54 14.46
N ILE A 78 14.07 1.01 15.32
CA ILE A 78 14.40 1.37 16.69
C ILE A 78 14.22 0.13 17.56
N ALA A 79 15.30 -0.30 18.21
CA ALA A 79 15.29 -1.41 19.15
C ALA A 79 14.79 -0.95 20.52
N ARG A 80 13.65 -1.49 20.97
CA ARG A 80 13.03 -1.25 22.28
C ARG A 80 12.46 -2.58 22.81
N ILE A 81 11.38 -2.53 23.59
CA ILE A 81 10.62 -3.72 23.99
C ILE A 81 9.97 -4.37 22.76
N GLU A 82 9.46 -3.54 21.85
CA GLU A 82 8.98 -3.95 20.53
C GLU A 82 9.78 -3.18 19.48
N ASP A 83 10.32 -3.90 18.49
CA ASP A 83 10.97 -3.28 17.35
C ASP A 83 9.95 -2.52 16.52
N ARG A 84 10.26 -1.26 16.18
CA ARG A 84 9.45 -0.43 15.27
C ARG A 84 10.34 0.20 14.22
N ALA A 85 9.98 0.09 12.96
CA ALA A 85 10.64 0.84 11.91
C ALA A 85 10.00 2.21 11.69
N ARG A 86 10.83 3.14 11.27
CA ARG A 86 10.44 4.41 10.68
C ARG A 86 10.89 4.41 9.23
N LEU A 87 9.91 4.55 8.35
CA LEU A 87 10.09 4.78 6.93
C LEU A 87 9.83 6.27 6.68
N SER A 88 10.77 6.95 6.03
CA SER A 88 10.62 8.34 5.63
C SER A 88 10.83 8.46 4.13
N LEU A 89 9.93 9.20 3.47
CA LEU A 89 9.98 9.46 2.04
C LEU A 89 10.16 10.96 1.79
N GLU A 90 11.02 11.28 0.83
CA GLU A 90 11.11 12.61 0.25
C GLU A 90 10.05 12.71 -0.86
N VAL A 91 9.13 13.67 -0.74
CA VAL A 91 7.94 13.80 -1.60
C VAL A 91 7.85 15.15 -2.33
N GLY A 92 8.98 15.86 -2.46
CA GLY A 92 9.04 17.16 -3.14
C GLY A 92 8.40 18.32 -2.37
N GLU A 93 7.91 18.07 -1.16
CA GLU A 93 7.37 19.07 -0.24
C GLU A 93 8.37 19.46 0.85
N TYR A 94 8.00 20.45 1.67
CA TYR A 94 8.86 20.95 2.76
C TYR A 94 9.08 19.89 3.86
N TRP A 95 8.13 18.97 4.04
CA TRP A 95 8.21 17.91 5.06
C TRP A 95 8.18 16.54 4.41
N PRO A 96 9.01 15.59 4.89
CA PRO A 96 8.95 14.21 4.42
C PRO A 96 7.68 13.53 4.94
N GLU A 97 7.15 12.59 4.15
CA GLU A 97 6.14 11.66 4.65
C GLU A 97 6.78 10.61 5.55
N LEU A 98 6.08 10.22 6.62
CA LEU A 98 6.60 9.31 7.62
C LEU A 98 5.60 8.19 7.93
N PHE A 99 6.08 6.96 7.83
CA PHE A 99 5.30 5.75 8.12
C PHE A 99 5.96 4.94 9.24
N ILE A 100 5.14 4.29 10.06
CA ILE A 100 5.58 3.45 11.17
C ILE A 100 5.30 1.99 10.83
N ILE A 101 6.36 1.20 10.62
CA ILE A 101 6.23 -0.22 10.33
C ILE A 101 6.35 -1.00 11.63
N LYS A 102 5.26 -1.68 12.01
CA LYS A 102 5.15 -2.41 13.28
C LYS A 102 5.47 -3.89 13.17
N ARG A 103 5.34 -4.48 11.98
CA ARG A 103 5.46 -5.92 11.76
C ARG A 103 6.90 -6.30 11.38
N THR A 104 7.53 -7.11 12.24
CA THR A 104 8.88 -7.69 12.05
C THR A 104 9.80 -6.79 11.20
N PRO A 105 10.01 -5.53 11.61
CA PRO A 105 10.55 -4.50 10.71
C PRO A 105 11.98 -4.77 10.24
N ARG A 106 12.72 -5.65 10.95
CA ARG A 106 14.06 -6.10 10.55
C ARG A 106 14.04 -7.14 9.41
N ASP A 107 12.88 -7.74 9.14
CA ASP A 107 12.70 -8.73 8.08
C ASP A 107 12.25 -8.12 6.74
N VAL A 108 12.11 -6.79 6.67
CA VAL A 108 12.00 -6.10 5.39
C VAL A 108 13.34 -6.23 4.65
N THR A 109 13.31 -6.83 3.47
CA THR A 109 14.47 -7.11 2.61
C THR A 109 14.67 -6.07 1.53
N SER A 110 13.58 -5.44 1.07
CA SER A 110 13.65 -4.36 0.09
C SER A 110 12.41 -3.48 0.13
N ILE A 111 12.57 -2.27 -0.39
CA ILE A 111 11.48 -1.36 -0.71
C ILE A 111 11.49 -1.14 -2.21
N LEU A 112 10.35 -1.29 -2.86
CA LEU A 112 10.15 -0.92 -4.26
C LEU A 112 9.16 0.25 -4.32
N ILE A 113 9.57 1.37 -4.89
CA ILE A 113 8.69 2.51 -5.16
C ILE A 113 8.31 2.45 -6.62
N VAL A 114 7.01 2.35 -6.91
CA VAL A 114 6.45 2.25 -8.27
C VAL A 114 5.57 3.45 -8.55
N GLY A 115 5.74 4.07 -9.72
CA GLY A 115 4.86 5.12 -10.21
C GLY A 115 4.76 5.10 -11.73
N ASN A 116 4.09 6.11 -12.30
CA ASN A 116 3.97 6.22 -13.77
C ASN A 116 5.32 6.39 -14.46
N GLY A 117 6.30 7.01 -13.79
CA GLY A 117 7.64 7.27 -14.34
C GLY A 117 8.59 6.07 -14.33
N GLY A 118 8.21 4.94 -13.71
CA GLY A 118 9.08 3.78 -13.54
C GLY A 118 9.03 3.22 -12.13
N ALA A 119 10.07 2.48 -11.76
CA ALA A 119 10.23 1.96 -10.41
C ALA A 119 11.65 2.09 -9.91
N LYS A 120 11.81 2.23 -8.60
CA LYS A 120 13.09 2.28 -7.90
C LYS A 120 13.13 1.23 -6.80
N LEU A 121 14.21 0.45 -6.76
CA LEU A 121 14.46 -0.58 -5.77
C LEU A 121 15.52 -0.09 -4.77
N TYR A 122 15.21 -0.27 -3.49
CA TYR A 122 16.10 -0.05 -2.37
C TYR A 122 16.31 -1.37 -1.63
N PRO A 123 17.42 -2.09 -1.88
CA PRO A 123 17.81 -3.26 -1.10
C PRO A 123 18.07 -2.87 0.36
N LEU A 124 17.55 -3.65 1.30
CA LEU A 124 17.63 -3.43 2.76
C LEU A 124 18.22 -4.66 3.49
N GLU A 125 19.10 -5.40 2.82
CA GLU A 125 19.74 -6.60 3.37
C GLU A 125 20.83 -6.23 4.39
N GLU A 126 21.57 -5.16 4.12
CA GLU A 126 22.57 -4.63 5.01
C GLU A 126 21.94 -3.71 6.09
N GLU A 127 22.50 -3.75 7.29
CA GLU A 127 22.11 -2.83 8.37
C GLU A 127 23.33 -2.41 9.19
N MET A 128 23.30 -1.16 9.65
CA MET A 128 24.30 -0.59 10.54
C MET A 128 23.68 -0.32 11.91
N GLU A 129 24.35 -0.77 12.97
CA GLU A 129 23.99 -0.40 14.33
C GLU A 129 24.46 1.02 14.63
N ARG A 130 23.54 1.85 15.12
CA ARG A 130 23.81 3.22 15.57
C ARG A 130 23.19 3.44 16.94
N TRP A 131 23.95 4.11 17.80
CA TRP A 131 23.43 4.62 19.07
C TRP A 131 23.15 6.12 18.94
N GLU A 132 21.93 6.53 19.28
CA GLU A 132 21.53 7.95 19.31
C GLU A 132 21.18 8.34 20.76
N GLY A 133 21.92 9.32 21.29
CA GLY A 133 21.78 9.81 22.68
C GLY A 133 22.64 9.06 23.70
N THR A 134 22.74 9.60 24.92
CA THR A 134 23.38 8.95 26.07
C THR A 134 22.38 8.09 26.83
N PHE A 135 22.85 7.06 27.55
CA PHE A 135 21.98 6.14 28.31
C PHE A 135 21.12 6.89 29.35
N GLU A 136 21.70 7.93 29.98
CA GLU A 136 21.01 8.82 30.94
C GLU A 136 19.90 9.68 30.30
N ALA A 137 19.97 9.93 28.99
CA ALA A 137 18.98 10.70 28.23
C ALA A 137 17.95 9.82 27.51
N GLY A 138 17.90 8.52 27.81
CA GLY A 138 16.99 7.59 27.13
C GLY A 138 17.43 7.22 25.72
N GLY A 139 18.75 7.14 25.50
CA GLY A 139 19.35 6.80 24.20
C GLY A 139 18.71 5.59 23.52
N LYS A 140 18.65 5.60 22.20
CA LYS A 140 18.10 4.51 21.38
C LYS A 140 19.16 3.85 20.53
N LYS A 141 19.02 2.54 20.44
CA LYS A 141 19.71 1.72 19.47
C LYS A 141 18.86 1.67 18.21
N GLU A 142 19.48 2.01 17.09
CA GLU A 142 18.87 2.00 15.76
C GLU A 142 19.63 1.00 14.88
N TYR A 143 18.88 0.19 14.13
CA TYR A 143 19.39 -0.60 13.02
C TYR A 143 19.02 0.15 11.74
N VAL A 144 19.97 0.93 11.22
CA VAL A 144 19.77 1.77 10.04
C VAL A 144 20.04 0.91 8.81
N LYS A 145 19.03 0.71 7.97
CA LYS A 145 19.17 -0.07 6.74
C LYS A 145 19.35 0.79 5.50
N PHE A 146 18.76 2.00 5.52
CA PHE A 146 18.93 2.98 4.47
C PHE A 146 18.87 4.39 5.05
N ASP A 147 19.78 5.27 4.61
CA ASP A 147 19.80 6.67 5.00
C ASP A 147 20.46 7.51 3.89
N LYS A 148 19.63 8.23 3.13
CA LYS A 148 20.07 9.01 1.95
C LYS A 148 21.05 10.11 2.32
N ILE A 149 20.94 10.67 3.52
CA ILE A 149 21.79 11.80 3.96
C ILE A 149 23.09 11.34 4.63
N ASN A 150 23.18 10.08 5.04
CA ASN A 150 24.35 9.56 5.72
C ASN A 150 25.26 8.80 4.75
N PRO A 151 26.46 9.33 4.41
CA PRO A 151 27.35 8.67 3.47
C PRO A 151 27.95 7.37 3.99
N ARG A 152 27.78 7.06 5.28
CA ARG A 152 28.29 5.82 5.90
C ARG A 152 27.32 4.66 5.86
N THR A 153 26.06 4.88 5.48
CA THR A 153 25.07 3.80 5.40
C THR A 153 25.04 3.16 4.00
N PRO A 154 24.54 1.93 3.88
CA PRO A 154 24.29 1.32 2.58
C PRO A 154 23.36 2.22 1.74
N GLN A 155 23.84 2.68 0.57
CA GLN A 155 23.10 3.58 -0.33
C GLN A 155 22.83 2.94 -1.69
N ALA A 156 22.34 1.70 -1.69
CA ALA A 156 21.89 1.08 -2.94
C ALA A 156 20.50 1.62 -3.30
N CYS A 157 20.43 2.40 -4.39
CA CYS A 157 19.20 2.70 -5.11
C CYS A 157 19.43 2.31 -6.57
N VAL A 158 18.57 1.46 -7.11
CA VAL A 158 18.68 0.99 -8.48
C VAL A 158 17.37 1.27 -9.18
N GLU A 159 17.44 1.84 -10.39
CA GLU A 159 16.28 1.84 -11.28
C GLU A 159 15.86 0.39 -11.52
N ALA A 160 14.57 0.11 -11.35
CA ALA A 160 14.04 -1.23 -11.20
C ALA A 160 13.01 -1.60 -12.29
N PRO A 161 13.32 -1.38 -13.59
CA PRO A 161 12.39 -1.70 -14.67
C PRO A 161 12.12 -3.21 -14.72
N LYS A 162 13.11 -4.04 -14.39
CA LYS A 162 12.98 -5.49 -14.38
C LYS A 162 12.00 -5.96 -13.31
N GLU A 163 12.13 -5.45 -12.09
CA GLU A 163 11.25 -5.77 -10.96
C GLU A 163 9.81 -5.32 -11.23
N LEU A 164 9.65 -4.18 -11.91
CA LEU A 164 8.34 -3.70 -12.35
C LEU A 164 7.73 -4.61 -13.42
N SER A 165 8.52 -5.02 -14.43
CA SER A 165 8.09 -5.99 -15.42
C SER A 165 7.75 -7.36 -14.81
N GLU A 166 8.52 -7.82 -13.83
CA GLU A 166 8.23 -9.08 -13.11
C GLU A 166 6.91 -9.00 -12.32
N LEU A 167 6.63 -7.86 -11.69
CA LEU A 167 5.34 -7.62 -11.03
C LEU A 167 4.18 -7.60 -12.03
N ALA A 168 4.34 -6.92 -13.16
CA ALA A 168 3.35 -6.88 -14.23
C ALA A 168 3.12 -8.29 -14.83
N ALA A 169 4.18 -9.04 -15.11
CA ALA A 169 4.10 -10.41 -15.61
C ALA A 169 3.45 -11.38 -14.62
N SER A 170 3.72 -11.22 -13.31
CA SER A 170 3.05 -12.01 -12.27
C SER A 170 1.54 -11.73 -12.25
N LEU A 171 1.15 -10.47 -12.39
CA LEU A 171 -0.26 -10.07 -12.51
C LEU A 171 -0.89 -10.62 -13.80
N GLU A 172 -0.19 -10.52 -14.93
CA GLU A 172 -0.65 -11.08 -16.21
C GLU A 172 -0.87 -12.59 -16.12
N GLY A 173 0.04 -13.32 -15.47
CA GLY A 173 -0.09 -14.75 -15.23
C GLY A 173 -1.37 -15.09 -14.44
N GLU A 174 -1.67 -14.34 -13.38
CA GLU A 174 -2.91 -14.54 -12.60
C GLU A 174 -4.17 -14.13 -13.38
N LEU A 175 -4.11 -13.09 -14.21
CA LEU A 175 -5.19 -12.71 -15.13
C LEU A 175 -5.45 -13.80 -16.19
N ALA A 176 -4.40 -14.39 -16.76
CA ALA A 176 -4.49 -15.48 -17.70
C ALA A 176 -5.14 -16.72 -17.08
N ARG A 177 -4.84 -17.04 -15.82
CA ARG A 177 -5.50 -18.12 -15.06
C ARG A 177 -7.00 -17.89 -14.88
N LEU A 178 -7.42 -16.63 -14.82
CA LEU A 178 -8.83 -16.22 -14.76
C LEU A 178 -9.47 -16.09 -16.15
N ASN A 179 -8.73 -16.37 -17.24
CA ASN A 179 -9.13 -16.12 -18.62
C ASN A 179 -9.64 -14.68 -18.85
N LEU A 180 -9.00 -13.71 -18.19
CA LEU A 180 -9.47 -12.34 -18.16
C LEU A 180 -8.42 -11.40 -18.77
N PRO A 181 -8.63 -10.84 -19.97
CA PRO A 181 -7.69 -9.89 -20.54
C PRO A 181 -7.69 -8.56 -19.75
N PRO A 182 -6.54 -7.87 -19.64
CA PRO A 182 -6.42 -6.62 -18.89
C PRO A 182 -7.46 -5.55 -19.25
N GLN A 183 -7.74 -5.38 -20.55
CA GLN A 183 -8.73 -4.41 -21.05
C GLN A 183 -10.16 -4.73 -20.58
N ALA A 184 -10.52 -6.02 -20.54
CA ALA A 184 -11.83 -6.45 -20.07
C ALA A 184 -11.99 -6.17 -18.57
N LEU A 185 -10.94 -6.39 -17.77
CA LEU A 185 -10.97 -6.07 -16.34
C LEU A 185 -11.19 -4.57 -16.11
N LEU A 186 -10.53 -3.68 -16.87
CA LEU A 186 -10.75 -2.23 -16.74
C LEU A 186 -12.18 -1.80 -17.16
N ALA A 187 -12.76 -2.48 -18.15
CA ALA A 187 -14.12 -2.21 -18.64
C ALA A 187 -15.23 -2.75 -17.72
N MET A 188 -14.91 -3.57 -16.72
CA MET A 188 -15.89 -4.08 -15.76
C MET A 188 -16.44 -3.00 -14.84
N ASP A 189 -17.63 -3.27 -14.30
CA ASP A 189 -18.20 -2.45 -13.23
C ASP A 189 -17.29 -2.45 -12.00
N ARG A 190 -17.28 -1.31 -11.29
CA ARG A 190 -16.38 -1.06 -10.16
C ARG A 190 -16.45 -2.15 -9.09
N ALA A 191 -17.65 -2.65 -8.79
CA ALA A 191 -17.87 -3.65 -7.75
C ALA A 191 -17.20 -4.99 -8.11
N LYS A 192 -17.35 -5.47 -9.35
CA LYS A 192 -16.65 -6.67 -9.82
C LYS A 192 -15.15 -6.47 -9.90
N ARG A 193 -14.67 -5.29 -10.31
CA ARG A 193 -13.22 -5.00 -10.31
C ARG A 193 -12.62 -5.14 -8.92
N ILE A 194 -13.27 -4.60 -7.90
CA ILE A 194 -12.82 -4.70 -6.50
C ILE A 194 -12.74 -6.16 -6.06
N GLU A 195 -13.73 -6.98 -6.39
CA GLU A 195 -13.73 -8.41 -6.06
C GLU A 195 -12.54 -9.13 -6.70
N ILE A 196 -12.30 -8.88 -7.99
CA ILE A 196 -11.19 -9.46 -8.74
C ILE A 196 -9.85 -8.94 -8.21
N TYR A 197 -9.72 -7.64 -7.95
CA TYR A 197 -8.51 -7.06 -7.33
C TYR A 197 -8.24 -7.66 -5.95
N GLY A 198 -9.28 -7.96 -5.17
CA GLY A 198 -9.16 -8.71 -3.92
C GLY A 198 -8.60 -10.12 -4.11
N ALA A 199 -9.04 -10.83 -5.15
CA ALA A 199 -8.51 -12.16 -5.49
C ALA A 199 -7.05 -12.09 -5.96
N LEU A 200 -6.73 -11.17 -6.87
CA LEU A 200 -5.38 -10.94 -7.38
C LEU A 200 -4.41 -10.52 -6.27
N ALA A 201 -4.83 -9.61 -5.39
CA ALA A 201 -4.04 -9.21 -4.21
C ALA A 201 -3.69 -10.40 -3.32
N ARG A 202 -4.62 -11.35 -3.13
CA ARG A 202 -4.34 -12.56 -2.35
C ARG A 202 -3.36 -13.48 -3.06
N ALA A 203 -3.53 -13.70 -4.37
CA ALA A 203 -2.65 -14.54 -5.16
C ALA A 203 -1.21 -14.00 -5.22
N LEU A 204 -1.06 -12.67 -5.33
CA LEU A 204 0.24 -11.98 -5.42
C LEU A 204 0.86 -11.66 -4.04
N GLY A 205 0.18 -11.99 -2.94
CA GLY A 205 0.68 -11.74 -1.59
C GLY A 205 0.66 -10.28 -1.15
N PHE A 206 -0.11 -9.41 -1.83
CA PHE A 206 -0.25 -7.99 -1.48
C PHE A 206 -1.21 -7.78 -0.30
N ARG A 207 -0.83 -6.89 0.61
CA ARG A 207 -1.71 -6.37 1.68
C ARG A 207 -1.52 -4.87 1.81
N GLY A 208 -2.58 -4.16 2.18
CA GLY A 208 -2.48 -2.74 2.46
C GLY A 208 -1.81 -2.53 3.81
N HIS A 209 -1.00 -1.48 3.92
CA HIS A 209 -0.43 -1.09 5.21
C HIS A 209 -1.50 -0.59 6.17
N GLU A 210 -2.23 0.44 5.75
CA GLU A 210 -3.38 0.98 6.46
C GLU A 210 -4.67 0.82 5.65
N ARG A 211 -4.57 0.96 4.32
CA ARG A 211 -5.71 0.99 3.42
C ARG A 211 -5.61 -0.13 2.39
N GLN A 212 -6.63 -0.98 2.34
CA GLN A 212 -6.76 -1.97 1.27
C GLN A 212 -6.89 -1.32 -0.11
N ALA A 213 -7.39 -0.07 -0.16
CA ALA A 213 -7.52 0.71 -1.38
C ALA A 213 -6.18 0.96 -2.08
N ASP A 214 -5.07 1.05 -1.34
CA ASP A 214 -3.73 1.25 -1.90
C ASP A 214 -3.28 0.02 -2.71
N VAL A 215 -3.63 -1.19 -2.25
CA VAL A 215 -3.36 -2.42 -3.00
C VAL A 215 -4.16 -2.44 -4.30
N TYR A 216 -5.43 -2.04 -4.25
CA TYR A 216 -6.28 -2.00 -5.43
C TYR A 216 -5.80 -0.94 -6.43
N GLY A 217 -5.34 0.20 -5.92
CA GLY A 217 -4.68 1.23 -6.72
C GLY A 217 -3.42 0.71 -7.43
N LEU A 218 -2.56 -0.02 -6.71
CA LEU A 218 -1.37 -0.65 -7.31
C LEU A 218 -1.75 -1.65 -8.39
N ILE A 219 -2.73 -2.52 -8.14
CA ILE A 219 -3.19 -3.48 -9.15
C ILE A 219 -3.74 -2.73 -10.37
N GLU A 220 -4.56 -1.70 -10.18
CA GLU A 220 -5.09 -0.91 -11.30
C GLU A 220 -3.97 -0.22 -12.10
N LEU A 221 -2.93 0.29 -11.44
CA LEU A 221 -1.74 0.84 -12.09
C LEU A 221 -1.05 -0.21 -12.98
N LEU A 222 -0.82 -1.40 -12.44
CA LEU A 222 -0.17 -2.50 -13.17
C LEU A 222 -1.03 -2.99 -14.35
N VAL A 223 -2.36 -3.08 -14.19
CA VAL A 223 -3.26 -3.44 -15.30
C VAL A 223 -3.20 -2.40 -16.42
N LYS A 224 -3.23 -1.09 -16.08
CA LYS A 224 -3.12 -0.01 -17.09
C LYS A 224 -1.79 -0.07 -17.84
N ARG A 225 -0.71 -0.45 -17.15
CA ARG A 225 0.60 -0.65 -17.76
C ARG A 225 0.58 -1.81 -18.76
N LEU A 226 0.04 -2.96 -18.39
CA LEU A 226 -0.11 -4.11 -19.30
C LEU A 226 -0.91 -3.74 -20.56
N VAL A 227 -1.94 -2.91 -20.43
CA VAL A 227 -2.72 -2.42 -21.58
C VAL A 227 -1.92 -1.48 -22.48
N SER A 228 -0.99 -0.70 -21.91
CA SER A 228 -0.18 0.27 -22.65
C SER A 228 1.03 -0.36 -23.35
N GLU A 229 1.49 -1.52 -22.86
CA GLU A 229 2.62 -2.28 -23.41
C GLU A 229 2.20 -3.34 -24.44
N ALA A 230 0.89 -3.62 -24.57
CA ALA A 230 0.29 -4.56 -25.52
C ALA A 230 -0.06 -3.90 -26.86
#